data_AF-A0A959NFE9-F1
#
_entry.id   AF-A0A959NFE9-F1
#
_cell.length_a   1.000
_cell.length_b   1.000
_cell.length_c   1.000
_cell.angle_alpha   90.00
_cell.angle_beta   90.00
_cell.angle_gamma   90.00
#
_symmetry.space_group_name_H-M   'P 1'
#
loop_
_entity.id
_entity.type
_entity.pdbx_description
1 polymer ?
#
loop_
_entity_poly.entity_id
_entity_poly.type
_entity_poly.pdbx_seq_one_letter_code
_entity_poly.pdbx_strand_id
1 'polypeptide(L)'
;TNEYLYSEAVRQIVEINDPVRIQIRDKALAVIDAFMRKDEKIKIQYASKFAGISNAWKKWQGEVLGLTKTKAVAKKQAYEAEFQKRVDNNPTWKKAYGSLLNELAAAYEQFGPVSRSRDVFLEVYSKIELFAIVAQINNLIKAEGQQNFDATLEKVKEKLQDIYKDYNA
;
A
#
# COMPACT_ATOMS: atom_id res chain seq x y z
N THR A 1 -3.46 4.32 13.10
CA THR A 1 -3.64 5.69 12.55
C THR A 1 -2.27 6.32 12.39
N ASN A 2 -2.13 7.31 11.51
CA ASN A 2 -0.84 7.93 11.16
C ASN A 2 -0.85 9.44 11.45
N GLU A 3 -1.34 9.83 12.63
CA GLU A 3 -1.66 11.23 12.95
C GLU A 3 -0.41 12.13 13.05
N TYR A 4 0.74 11.57 13.43
CA TYR A 4 1.99 12.31 13.70
C TYR A 4 2.98 12.34 12.52
N LEU A 5 2.52 12.05 11.31
CA LEU A 5 3.37 12.11 10.12
C LEU A 5 3.96 13.50 9.89
N TYR A 6 5.16 13.54 9.32
CA TYR A 6 5.79 14.73 8.75
C TYR A 6 5.01 15.22 7.51
N SER A 7 5.05 16.51 7.22
CA SER A 7 4.28 17.16 6.16
C SER A 7 4.62 16.59 4.79
N GLU A 8 5.91 16.32 4.54
CA GLU A 8 6.38 15.69 3.31
C GLU A 8 5.80 14.28 3.13
N ALA A 9 5.63 13.53 4.23
CA ALA A 9 4.99 12.22 4.16
C ALA A 9 3.53 12.32 3.70
N VAL A 10 2.80 13.29 4.23
CA VAL A 10 1.40 13.55 3.82
C VAL A 10 1.35 14.05 2.38
N ARG A 11 2.30 14.88 1.96
CA ARG A 11 2.43 15.32 0.57
C ARG A 11 2.64 14.15 -0.36
N GLN A 12 3.57 13.24 -0.06
CA GLN A 12 3.82 12.04 -0.85
C GLN A 12 2.58 11.15 -0.94
N ILE A 13 1.83 10.98 0.15
CA ILE A 13 0.55 10.25 0.14
C ILE A 13 -0.40 10.85 -0.90
N VAL A 14 -0.63 12.17 -0.83
CA VAL A 14 -1.61 12.88 -1.66
C VAL A 14 -1.18 13.02 -3.12
N GLU A 15 0.10 13.28 -3.37
CA GLU A 15 0.61 13.65 -4.70
C GLU A 15 1.20 12.45 -5.46
N ILE A 16 1.65 11.40 -4.76
CA ILE A 16 2.42 10.31 -5.36
C ILE A 16 1.80 8.95 -5.07
N ASN A 17 1.76 8.52 -3.81
CA ASN A 17 1.45 7.14 -3.44
C ASN A 17 0.01 6.77 -3.78
N ASP A 18 -0.97 7.49 -3.22
CA ASP A 18 -2.38 7.17 -3.44
C ASP A 18 -2.80 7.40 -4.90
N PRO A 19 -2.41 8.49 -5.60
CA PRO A 19 -2.71 8.65 -7.02
C PRO A 19 -2.23 7.48 -7.90
N VAL A 20 -1.01 6.99 -7.68
CA VAL A 20 -0.46 5.86 -8.43
C VAL A 20 -1.24 4.57 -8.14
N ARG A 21 -1.56 4.32 -6.87
CA ARG A 21 -2.34 3.14 -6.47
C ARG A 21 -3.76 3.18 -7.02
N ILE A 22 -4.40 4.35 -7.02
CA ILE A 22 -5.72 4.58 -7.61
C ILE A 22 -5.68 4.25 -9.11
N GLN A 23 -4.71 4.77 -9.85
CA GLN A 23 -4.59 4.52 -11.30
C GLN A 23 -4.38 3.04 -11.64
N ILE A 24 -3.58 2.32 -10.85
CA ILE A 24 -3.37 0.88 -11.07
C ILE A 24 -4.68 0.12 -10.82
N ARG A 25 -5.40 0.46 -9.74
CA ARG A 25 -6.66 -0.19 -9.40
C ARG A 25 -7.79 0.15 -10.36
N ASP A 26 -7.83 1.35 -10.92
CA ASP A 26 -8.76 1.70 -12.01
C ASP A 26 -8.62 0.71 -13.17
N LYS A 27 -7.39 0.46 -13.62
CA LYS A 27 -7.13 -0.48 -14.72
C LYS A 27 -7.53 -1.92 -14.34
N ALA A 28 -7.15 -2.38 -13.15
CA ALA A 28 -7.49 -3.72 -12.68
C ALA A 28 -9.01 -3.93 -12.57
N LEU A 29 -9.72 -2.97 -11.96
CA LEU A 29 -11.18 -3.01 -11.81
C LEU A 29 -11.87 -2.96 -13.17
N ALA A 30 -11.40 -2.15 -14.11
CA ALA A 30 -11.98 -2.06 -15.46
C ALA A 30 -11.88 -3.40 -16.21
N VAL A 31 -10.74 -4.09 -16.13
CA VAL A 31 -10.57 -5.42 -16.73
C VAL A 31 -11.52 -6.42 -16.08
N ILE A 32 -11.51 -6.50 -14.75
CA ILE A 32 -12.35 -7.46 -14.02
C ILE A 32 -13.85 -7.20 -14.32
N ASP A 33 -14.31 -5.95 -14.25
CA ASP A 33 -15.71 -5.57 -14.54
C ASP A 33 -16.11 -5.95 -15.96
N ALA A 34 -15.24 -5.75 -16.96
CA ALA A 34 -15.52 -6.09 -18.34
C ALA A 34 -15.74 -7.60 -18.56
N PHE A 35 -15.04 -8.47 -17.82
CA PHE A 35 -15.26 -9.92 -17.87
C PHE A 35 -16.48 -10.34 -17.04
N MET A 36 -16.65 -9.78 -15.83
CA MET A 36 -17.80 -10.06 -14.97
C MET A 36 -19.14 -9.69 -15.63
N ARG A 37 -19.18 -8.66 -16.49
CA ARG A 37 -20.39 -8.28 -17.25
C ARG A 37 -20.75 -9.25 -18.37
N LYS A 38 -19.78 -10.02 -18.87
CA LYS A 38 -19.96 -10.94 -20.01
C LYS A 38 -20.32 -12.35 -19.58
N ASP A 39 -19.94 -12.75 -18.37
CA ASP A 39 -20.09 -14.11 -17.87
C ASP A 39 -20.46 -14.13 -16.38
N GLU A 40 -21.62 -14.69 -16.05
CA GLU A 40 -22.12 -14.80 -14.68
C GLU A 40 -21.25 -15.71 -13.81
N LYS A 41 -20.60 -16.74 -14.39
CA LYS A 41 -19.65 -17.59 -13.66
C LYS A 41 -18.43 -16.76 -13.24
N ILE A 42 -17.86 -15.98 -14.15
CA ILE A 42 -16.73 -15.08 -13.83
C ILE A 42 -17.16 -14.06 -12.78
N LYS A 43 -18.38 -13.51 -12.90
CA LYS A 43 -18.96 -12.61 -11.90
C LYS A 43 -18.99 -13.21 -10.51
N ILE A 44 -19.46 -14.44 -10.36
CA ILE A 44 -19.48 -15.15 -9.08
C ILE A 44 -18.06 -15.38 -8.57
N GLN A 45 -17.14 -15.83 -9.43
CA GLN A 45 -15.73 -16.09 -9.07
C GLN A 45 -14.99 -14.83 -8.61
N TYR A 46 -15.21 -13.68 -9.26
CA TYR A 46 -14.44 -12.45 -9.01
C TYR A 46 -15.15 -11.42 -8.13
N ALA A 47 -16.43 -11.60 -7.76
CA ALA A 47 -17.19 -10.61 -6.98
C ALA A 47 -16.49 -10.19 -5.68
N SER A 48 -16.02 -11.15 -4.88
CA SER A 48 -15.33 -10.86 -3.62
C SER A 48 -14.01 -10.12 -3.84
N LYS A 49 -13.23 -10.55 -4.83
CA LYS A 49 -11.95 -9.91 -5.22
C LYS A 49 -12.17 -8.48 -5.72
N PHE A 50 -13.15 -8.28 -6.60
CA PHE A 50 -13.54 -6.97 -7.10
C PHE A 50 -13.93 -6.02 -5.96
N ALA A 51 -14.78 -6.49 -5.04
CA ALA A 51 -15.22 -5.70 -3.88
C ALA A 51 -14.02 -5.29 -3.00
N GLY A 52 -13.11 -6.21 -2.70
CA GLY A 52 -11.91 -5.93 -1.92
C GLY A 52 -11.01 -4.87 -2.57
N ILE A 53 -10.78 -4.95 -3.89
CA ILE A 53 -9.99 -3.97 -4.64
C ILE A 53 -10.70 -2.62 -4.65
N SER A 54 -12.00 -2.60 -4.94
CA SER A 54 -12.86 -1.41 -5.01
C SER A 54 -12.92 -0.67 -3.67
N ASN A 55 -12.97 -1.39 -2.55
CA ASN A 55 -13.08 -0.77 -1.23
C ASN A 55 -11.86 0.10 -0.90
N ALA A 56 -10.66 -0.45 -1.07
CA ALA A 56 -9.44 0.33 -0.84
C ALA A 56 -9.20 1.38 -1.93
N TRP A 57 -9.61 1.13 -3.18
CA TRP A 57 -9.62 2.15 -4.25
C TRP A 57 -10.47 3.38 -3.86
N LYS A 58 -11.73 3.18 -3.42
CA LYS A 58 -12.61 4.25 -2.94
C LYS A 58 -12.06 4.94 -1.69
N LYS A 59 -11.46 4.18 -0.78
CA LYS A 59 -10.81 4.74 0.43
C LYS A 59 -9.74 5.76 0.03
N TRP A 60 -8.83 5.40 -0.87
CA TRP A 60 -7.73 6.30 -1.27
C TRP A 60 -8.24 7.52 -2.04
N GLN A 61 -9.27 7.37 -2.87
CA GLN A 61 -9.93 8.53 -3.49
C GLN A 61 -10.48 9.49 -2.42
N GLY A 62 -11.14 8.97 -1.39
CA GLY A 62 -11.63 9.76 -0.26
C GLY A 62 -10.51 10.38 0.59
N GLU A 63 -9.41 9.65 0.79
CA GLU A 63 -8.22 10.11 1.53
C GLU A 63 -7.56 11.30 0.82
N VAL A 64 -7.26 11.17 -0.47
CA VAL A 64 -6.72 12.25 -1.31
C VAL A 64 -7.65 13.46 -1.31
N LEU A 65 -8.96 13.25 -1.49
CA LEU A 65 -9.96 14.32 -1.49
C LEU A 65 -9.99 15.04 -0.13
N GLY A 66 -10.03 14.29 0.97
CA GLY A 66 -10.10 14.83 2.33
C GLY A 66 -8.85 15.63 2.70
N LEU A 67 -7.66 15.07 2.45
CA LEU A 67 -6.39 15.73 2.74
C LEU A 67 -6.19 17.00 1.91
N THR A 68 -6.60 16.97 0.63
CA THR A 68 -6.55 18.14 -0.26
C THR A 68 -7.51 19.22 0.20
N LYS A 69 -8.79 18.87 0.43
CA LYS A 69 -9.85 19.81 0.86
C LYS A 69 -9.52 20.49 2.19
N THR A 70 -8.91 19.75 3.11
CA THR A 70 -8.55 20.25 4.44
C THR A 70 -7.21 20.96 4.50
N LYS A 71 -6.47 21.04 3.37
CA LYS A 71 -5.11 21.56 3.27
C LYS A 71 -4.17 20.92 4.30
N ALA A 72 -4.24 19.60 4.43
CA ALA A 72 -3.55 18.85 5.49
C ALA A 72 -2.03 19.05 5.49
N VAL A 73 -1.40 19.13 4.31
CA VAL A 73 0.04 19.42 4.17
C VAL A 73 0.39 20.77 4.79
N ALA A 74 -0.34 21.84 4.43
CA ALA A 74 -0.11 23.17 4.97
C ALA A 74 -0.33 23.24 6.49
N LYS A 75 -1.34 22.53 6.99
CA LYS A 75 -1.56 22.41 8.45
C LYS A 75 -0.40 21.75 9.17
N LYS A 76 0.16 20.66 8.59
CA LYS A 76 1.33 20.00 9.16
C LYS A 76 2.59 20.86 9.12
N GLN A 77 2.82 21.59 8.03
CA GLN A 77 3.89 22.58 7.96
C GLN A 77 3.77 23.65 9.05
N ALA A 78 2.55 24.10 9.35
CA ALA A 78 2.33 25.04 10.45
C ALA A 78 2.64 24.43 11.83
N TYR A 79 2.25 23.17 12.05
CA TYR A 79 2.59 22.44 13.28
C TYR A 79 4.09 22.19 13.42
N GLU A 80 4.78 21.90 12.32
CA GLU A 80 6.24 21.72 12.28
C GLU A 80 6.97 23.02 12.60
N ALA A 81 6.53 24.15 12.05
CA ALA A 81 7.08 25.45 12.37
C ALA A 81 6.93 25.79 13.86
N GLU A 82 5.75 25.54 14.42
CA GLU A 82 5.49 25.74 15.86
C GLU A 82 6.29 24.77 16.73
N PHE A 83 6.42 23.51 16.31
CA PHE A 83 7.27 22.52 16.96
C PHE A 83 8.73 22.99 17.02
N GLN A 84 9.28 23.40 15.88
CA GLN A 84 10.66 23.87 15.80
C GLN A 84 10.89 25.09 16.70
N LYS A 85 9.96 26.05 16.69
CA LYS A 85 10.00 27.22 17.57
C LYS A 85 10.04 26.83 19.05
N ARG A 86 9.24 25.84 19.47
CA ARG A 86 9.25 25.35 20.87
C ARG A 86 10.56 24.65 21.21
N VAL A 87 11.06 23.83 20.30
CA VAL A 87 12.34 23.12 20.44
C VAL A 87 13.49 24.12 20.58
N ASP A 88 13.54 25.15 19.74
CA ASP A 88 14.60 26.15 19.76
C ASP A 88 14.62 27.02 21.02
N ASN A 89 13.46 27.27 21.62
CA ASN A 89 13.32 28.04 22.85
C ASN A 89 13.63 27.25 24.13
N ASN A 90 13.88 25.93 24.03
CA ASN A 90 14.20 25.09 25.17
C ASN A 90 15.55 24.38 24.95
N PRO A 91 16.62 24.72 25.70
CA PRO A 91 17.94 24.14 25.49
C PRO A 91 17.99 22.61 25.54
N THR A 92 17.19 22.00 26.43
CA THR A 92 17.10 20.54 26.56
C THR A 92 16.47 19.91 25.32
N TRP A 93 15.37 20.47 24.82
CA TRP A 93 14.72 19.99 23.60
C TRP A 93 15.53 20.27 22.36
N LYS A 94 16.19 21.43 22.27
CA LYS A 94 17.07 21.77 21.17
C LYS A 94 18.20 20.75 21.02
N LYS A 95 18.80 20.34 22.14
CA LYS A 95 19.82 19.28 22.15
C LYS A 95 19.27 17.93 21.69
N ALA A 96 18.03 17.61 22.03
CA ALA A 96 17.42 16.31 21.71
C ALA A 96 16.79 16.23 20.31
N TYR A 97 16.20 17.32 19.82
CA TYR A 97 15.28 17.32 18.67
C TYR A 97 15.55 18.44 17.65
N GLY A 98 16.54 19.30 17.88
CA GLY A 98 16.79 20.47 17.03
C GLY A 98 17.06 20.15 15.56
N SER A 99 17.58 18.94 15.27
CA SER A 99 17.83 18.45 13.91
C SER A 99 16.71 17.56 13.34
N LEU A 100 15.70 17.21 14.14
CA LEU A 100 14.73 16.16 13.79
C LEU A 100 14.00 16.43 12.47
N LEU A 101 13.49 17.65 12.26
CA LEU A 101 12.76 17.99 11.04
C LEU A 101 13.66 17.97 9.80
N ASN A 102 14.92 18.36 9.95
CA ASN A 102 15.91 18.33 8.86
C ASN A 102 16.29 16.89 8.50
N GLU A 103 16.47 16.03 9.51
CA GLU A 103 16.73 14.60 9.31
C GLU A 103 15.55 13.90 8.63
N LEU A 104 14.32 14.23 9.03
CA LEU A 104 13.12 13.73 8.37
C LEU A 104 13.03 14.20 6.92
N ALA A 105 13.27 15.48 6.65
CA ALA A 105 13.29 16.01 5.29
C ALA A 105 14.29 15.26 4.39
N ALA A 106 15.52 15.08 4.88
CA ALA A 106 16.56 14.34 4.15
C ALA A 106 16.16 12.87 3.91
N ALA A 107 15.58 12.21 4.91
CA ALA A 107 15.12 10.83 4.77
C ALA A 107 14.00 10.69 3.73
N TYR A 108 13.03 11.61 3.70
CA TYR A 108 11.93 11.59 2.74
C TYR A 108 12.37 11.95 1.32
N GLU A 109 13.37 12.81 1.17
CA GLU A 109 13.98 13.13 -0.14
C GLU A 109 14.70 11.90 -0.72
N GLN A 110 15.48 11.18 0.10
CA GLN A 110 16.15 9.96 -0.34
C GLN A 110 15.16 8.83 -0.67
N PHE A 111 14.06 8.72 0.08
CA PHE A 111 13.11 7.63 -0.08
C PHE A 111 12.10 7.85 -1.22
N GLY A 112 11.81 9.10 -1.58
CA GLY A 112 10.78 9.48 -2.57
C GLY A 112 10.83 8.68 -3.88
N PRO A 113 11.99 8.60 -4.59
CA PRO A 113 12.11 7.85 -5.84
C PRO A 113 11.81 6.35 -5.72
N VAL A 114 12.20 5.74 -4.60
CA VAL A 114 12.01 4.30 -4.34
C VAL A 114 10.57 4.01 -3.91
N SER A 115 9.96 4.92 -3.14
CA SER A 115 8.58 4.80 -2.63
C SER A 115 7.57 4.52 -3.75
N ARG A 116 7.63 5.30 -4.84
CA ARG A 116 6.75 5.12 -6.00
C ARG A 116 6.96 3.78 -6.68
N SER A 117 8.20 3.43 -6.98
CA SER A 117 8.54 2.17 -7.67
C SER A 117 8.11 0.95 -6.86
N ARG A 118 8.32 1.01 -5.53
CA ARG A 118 7.87 -0.02 -4.60
C ARG A 118 6.35 -0.15 -4.60
N ASP A 119 5.61 0.96 -4.55
CA ASP A 119 4.15 0.92 -4.57
C ASP A 119 3.59 0.37 -5.89
N VAL A 120 4.18 0.77 -7.03
CA VAL A 120 3.83 0.19 -8.34
C VAL A 120 4.06 -1.32 -8.34
N PHE A 121 5.24 -1.76 -7.88
CA PHE A 121 5.57 -3.18 -7.82
C PHE A 121 4.57 -3.94 -6.95
N LEU A 122 4.30 -3.46 -5.73
CA LEU A 122 3.40 -4.13 -4.80
C LEU A 122 1.95 -4.15 -5.31
N GLU A 123 1.46 -3.06 -5.90
CA GLU A 123 0.10 -3.02 -6.43
C GLU A 123 -0.05 -3.83 -7.72
N VAL A 124 0.94 -3.89 -8.61
CA VAL A 124 0.85 -4.71 -9.84
C VAL A 124 1.05 -6.19 -9.52
N TYR A 125 2.12 -6.53 -8.80
CA TYR A 125 2.47 -7.91 -8.49
C TYR A 125 1.34 -8.63 -7.76
N SER A 126 0.71 -7.98 -6.77
CA SER A 126 -0.38 -8.58 -5.99
C SER A 126 -1.70 -8.77 -6.74
N LYS A 127 -1.89 -8.15 -7.91
CA LYS A 127 -3.13 -8.26 -8.71
C LYS A 127 -3.03 -9.31 -9.81
N ILE A 128 -1.83 -9.84 -10.05
CA ILE A 128 -1.59 -10.92 -11.00
C ILE A 128 -1.59 -12.23 -10.20
N GLU A 129 -2.66 -12.99 -10.29
CA GLU A 129 -2.89 -14.19 -9.47
C GLU A 129 -1.84 -15.29 -9.71
N LEU A 130 -1.29 -15.36 -10.94
CA LEU A 130 -0.19 -16.26 -11.26
C LEU A 130 1.04 -16.03 -10.38
N PHE A 131 1.35 -14.77 -10.04
CA PHE A 131 2.47 -14.48 -9.16
C PHE A 131 2.21 -14.91 -7.71
N ALA A 132 0.95 -14.88 -7.26
CA ALA A 132 0.58 -15.42 -5.96
C ALA A 132 0.77 -16.95 -5.91
N ILE A 133 0.43 -17.66 -6.99
CA ILE A 133 0.66 -19.10 -7.14
C ILE A 133 2.16 -19.42 -7.08
N VAL A 134 2.96 -18.71 -7.88
CA VAL A 134 4.43 -18.87 -7.88
C VAL A 134 5.02 -18.61 -6.50
N ALA A 135 4.52 -17.60 -5.77
CA ALA A 135 4.97 -17.31 -4.41
C ALA A 135 4.68 -18.46 -3.43
N GLN A 136 3.53 -19.14 -3.53
CA GLN A 136 3.24 -20.31 -2.69
C GLN A 136 4.17 -21.49 -3.01
N ILE A 137 4.44 -21.74 -4.29
CA ILE A 137 5.37 -22.80 -4.72
C ILE A 137 6.78 -22.49 -4.22
N ASN A 138 7.23 -21.25 -4.33
CA ASN A 138 8.55 -20.83 -3.82
C ASN A 138 8.68 -21.01 -2.31
N ASN A 139 7.61 -20.80 -1.53
CA ASN A 139 7.62 -21.05 -0.09
C ASN A 139 7.83 -22.54 0.20
N LEU A 140 7.21 -23.43 -0.59
CA LEU A 140 7.39 -24.88 -0.45
C LEU A 140 8.82 -25.31 -0.81
N ILE A 141 9.39 -24.77 -1.90
CA ILE A 141 10.77 -25.06 -2.32
C ILE A 141 11.80 -24.66 -1.26
N LYS A 142 11.54 -23.58 -0.52
CA LYS A 142 12.42 -23.07 0.54
C LYS A 142 12.22 -23.76 1.89
N ALA A 143 11.28 -24.69 2.02
CA ALA A 143 11.05 -25.38 3.27
C ALA A 143 12.16 -26.41 3.53
N GLU A 144 13.01 -26.13 4.51
CA GLU A 144 14.11 -27.01 4.89
C GLU A 144 13.68 -28.07 5.91
N GLY A 145 14.04 -29.32 5.65
CA GLY A 145 13.73 -30.47 6.53
C GLY A 145 12.31 -31.03 6.34
N GLN A 146 12.18 -32.35 6.45
CA GLN A 146 10.95 -33.08 6.13
C GLN A 146 9.72 -32.57 6.89
N GLN A 147 9.86 -32.36 8.21
CA GLN A 147 8.76 -31.89 9.05
C GLN A 147 8.23 -30.51 8.63
N ASN A 148 9.14 -29.59 8.28
CA ASN A 148 8.76 -28.24 7.86
C ASN A 148 8.20 -28.24 6.44
N PHE A 149 8.74 -29.10 5.56
CA PHE A 149 8.19 -29.32 4.23
C PHE A 149 6.74 -29.82 4.30
N ASP A 150 6.47 -30.87 5.08
CA ASP A 150 5.12 -31.45 5.19
C ASP A 150 4.12 -30.43 5.77
N ALA A 151 4.52 -29.69 6.80
CA ALA A 151 3.68 -28.63 7.37
C ALA A 151 3.44 -27.46 6.39
N THR A 152 4.41 -27.15 5.53
CA THR A 152 4.28 -26.10 4.50
C THR A 152 3.43 -26.58 3.33
N LEU A 153 3.57 -27.85 2.95
CA LEU A 153 2.82 -28.47 1.87
C LEU A 153 1.32 -28.40 2.11
N GLU A 154 0.85 -28.75 3.30
CA GLU A 154 -0.58 -28.70 3.63
C GLU A 154 -1.12 -27.25 3.54
N LYS A 155 -0.39 -26.28 4.08
CA LYS A 155 -0.76 -24.85 3.97
C LYS A 155 -0.77 -24.36 2.52
N VAL A 156 0.15 -24.83 1.69
CA VAL A 156 0.23 -24.45 0.27
C VAL A 156 -0.93 -25.06 -0.50
N LYS A 157 -1.29 -26.33 -0.24
CA LYS A 157 -2.46 -26.98 -0.85
C LYS A 157 -3.75 -26.22 -0.55
N GLU A 158 -4.00 -25.90 0.72
CA GLU A 158 -5.18 -25.13 1.14
C GLU A 158 -5.26 -23.79 0.41
N LYS A 159 -4.17 -23.01 0.41
CA LYS A 159 -4.12 -21.72 -0.29
C LYS A 159 -4.32 -21.83 -1.79
N LEU A 160 -3.74 -22.85 -2.42
CA LEU A 160 -3.91 -23.06 -3.86
C LEU A 160 -5.36 -23.46 -4.18
N GLN A 161 -5.99 -24.30 -3.36
CA GLN A 161 -7.41 -24.64 -3.52
C GLN A 161 -8.30 -23.39 -3.46
N ASP A 162 -8.05 -22.50 -2.49
CA ASP A 162 -8.76 -21.23 -2.37
C ASP A 162 -8.55 -20.33 -3.59
N ILE A 163 -7.30 -20.22 -4.07
CA ILE A 163 -6.99 -19.42 -5.28
C ILE A 163 -7.71 -20.01 -6.50
N TYR A 164 -7.59 -21.32 -6.74
CA TYR A 164 -8.14 -21.96 -7.93
C TYR A 164 -9.66 -21.98 -7.98
N LYS A 165 -10.34 -22.01 -6.82
CA LYS A 165 -11.81 -21.92 -6.74
C LYS A 165 -12.35 -20.69 -7.48
N ASP A 166 -11.66 -19.57 -7.31
CA ASP A 166 -12.08 -18.26 -7.82
C ASP A 166 -11.25 -17.81 -9.03
N TYR A 167 -10.28 -18.61 -9.48
CA TYR A 167 -9.42 -18.30 -10.63
C TYR A 167 -10.13 -18.59 -11.96
N ASN A 168 -9.94 -17.72 -12.94
CA ASN A 168 -10.35 -17.93 -14.33
C ASN A 168 -9.10 -17.89 -15.22
N ALA A 169 -8.89 -18.96 -16.00
CA ALA A 169 -7.68 -19.21 -16.79
C ALA A 169 -7.77 -18.65 -18.21
#